data_AF-A0A1H5SR92-F1
#
_entry.id   AF-A0A1H5SR92-F1
#
_cell.length_a   1.000
_cell.length_b   1.000
_cell.length_c   1.000
_cell.angle_alpha   90.00
_cell.angle_beta   90.00
_cell.angle_gamma   90.00
#
_symmetry.space_group_name_H-M   'P 1'
#
loop_
_entity.id
_entity.type
_entity.pdbx_description
1 polymer ?
#
loop_
_entity_poly.entity_id
_entity_poly.type
_entity_poly.pdbx_seq_one_letter_code
_entity_poly.pdbx_strand_id
1 'polypeptide(L)'
;MQKLRDDNGSGLVTIPKNFLERDDVFDDDGEVPDEQNLTVDRLGERTYVVRLVDDGHYPDLIECEEIERLAAQRILQIDSLARDLRAD
;
A
#
# COMPACT_ATOMS: atom_id res chain seq x y z
N MET A 1 -11.75 -1.87 -14.45
CA MET A 1 -10.66 -0.90 -14.20
C MET A 1 -11.26 0.35 -13.60
N GLN A 2 -10.77 0.77 -12.42
CA GLN A 2 -11.12 2.07 -11.85
C GLN A 2 -10.47 3.18 -12.69
N LYS A 3 -11.15 4.32 -12.80
CA LYS A 3 -10.65 5.52 -13.49
C LYS A 3 -10.24 6.55 -12.45
N LEU A 4 -9.09 7.18 -12.65
CA LEU A 4 -8.72 8.38 -11.90
C LEU A 4 -9.71 9.48 -12.26
N ARG A 5 -10.35 10.08 -11.26
CA ARG A 5 -11.24 11.23 -11.44
C ARG A 5 -10.50 12.50 -11.02
N ASP A 6 -10.85 13.61 -11.65
CA ASP A 6 -10.43 14.91 -11.15
C ASP A 6 -11.33 15.31 -9.97
N ASP A 7 -10.70 15.80 -8.92
CA ASP A 7 -11.34 16.42 -7.78
C ASP A 7 -10.54 17.68 -7.41
N ASN A 8 -10.98 18.82 -7.94
CA ASN A 8 -10.40 20.14 -7.66
C ASN A 8 -8.87 20.20 -7.84
N GLY A 9 -8.36 19.61 -8.92
CA GLY A 9 -6.92 19.56 -9.22
C GLY A 9 -6.15 18.45 -8.50
N SER A 10 -6.84 17.61 -7.72
CA SER A 10 -6.31 16.37 -7.15
C SER A 10 -6.89 15.14 -7.85
N GLY A 11 -6.12 14.05 -7.85
CA GLY A 11 -6.59 12.78 -8.38
C GLY A 11 -7.40 12.02 -7.34
N LEU A 12 -8.67 11.74 -7.63
CA LEU A 12 -9.54 10.92 -6.80
C LEU A 12 -9.57 9.46 -7.29
N VAL A 13 -9.22 8.55 -6.39
CA VAL A 13 -9.37 7.10 -6.54
C VAL A 13 -10.33 6.57 -5.48
N THR A 14 -10.95 5.42 -5.75
CA THR A 14 -11.83 4.77 -4.77
C THR A 14 -11.18 3.52 -4.23
N ILE A 15 -11.30 3.28 -2.93
CA ILE A 15 -10.96 2.00 -2.31
C ILE A 15 -12.24 1.13 -2.33
N PRO A 16 -12.17 -0.12 -2.82
CA PRO A 16 -13.32 -1.04 -2.77
C PRO A 16 -13.83 -1.25 -1.34
N LYS A 17 -15.15 -1.20 -1.14
CA LYS A 17 -15.78 -1.36 0.19
C LYS A 17 -15.38 -2.65 0.89
N ASN A 18 -15.28 -3.76 0.16
CA ASN A 18 -14.89 -5.05 0.72
C ASN A 18 -13.45 -5.10 1.28
N PHE A 19 -12.57 -4.18 0.87
CA PHE A 19 -11.25 -4.06 1.50
C PHE A 19 -11.35 -3.27 2.80
N LEU A 20 -12.11 -2.17 2.80
CA LEU A 20 -12.39 -1.39 4.00
C LEU A 20 -13.13 -2.22 5.06
N GLU A 21 -14.07 -3.10 4.66
CA GLU A 21 -14.76 -4.04 5.55
C GLU A 21 -13.80 -5.06 6.17
N ARG A 22 -12.86 -5.58 5.38
CA ARG A 22 -11.88 -6.56 5.85
C ARG A 22 -10.89 -5.96 6.86
N ASP A 23 -10.65 -4.66 6.73
CA ASP A 23 -9.73 -3.92 7.57
C ASP A 23 -10.49 -3.17 8.70
N ASP A 24 -11.75 -3.53 8.97
CA ASP A 24 -12.61 -3.01 10.05
C ASP A 24 -12.71 -1.47 10.09
N VAL A 25 -12.74 -0.83 8.92
CA VAL A 25 -12.70 0.64 8.78
C VAL A 25 -14.06 1.30 9.00
N PHE A 26 -15.15 0.56 8.84
CA PHE A 26 -16.51 1.10 9.00
C PHE A 26 -16.92 1.16 10.47
N ASP A 27 -17.73 2.15 10.82
CA ASP A 27 -18.38 2.23 12.13
C ASP A 27 -19.54 1.22 12.27
N ASP A 28 -20.20 1.24 13.44
CA ASP A 28 -21.33 0.37 13.76
C ASP A 28 -22.53 0.55 12.81
N ASP A 29 -22.62 1.69 12.12
CA ASP A 29 -23.68 2.00 11.15
C ASP A 29 -23.29 1.62 9.70
N GLY A 30 -22.05 1.14 9.49
CA GLY A 30 -21.52 0.73 8.19
C GLY A 30 -21.01 1.90 7.33
N GLU A 31 -20.76 3.06 7.95
CA GLU A 31 -20.24 4.25 7.31
C GLU A 31 -18.76 4.45 7.65
N VAL A 32 -18.04 5.21 6.80
CA VAL A 32 -16.64 5.53 7.09
C VAL A 32 -16.63 6.63 8.17
N PRO A 33 -15.92 6.46 9.29
CA PRO A 33 -15.87 7.47 10.35
C PRO A 33 -15.44 8.84 9.82
N ASP A 34 -16.09 9.91 10.27
CA ASP A 34 -15.77 11.29 9.85
C ASP A 34 -14.32 11.68 10.16
N GLU A 35 -13.73 11.08 11.20
CA GLU A 35 -12.35 11.32 11.63
C GLU A 35 -11.34 10.33 11.02
N GLN A 36 -11.76 9.47 10.09
CA GLN A 36 -10.85 8.53 9.42
C GLN A 36 -9.84 9.30 8.56
N ASN A 37 -8.64 9.42 9.09
CA ASN A 37 -7.52 10.05 8.42
C ASN A 37 -6.73 9.03 7.58
N LEU A 38 -6.03 9.51 6.56
CA LEU A 38 -5.13 8.70 5.75
C LEU A 38 -3.89 9.49 5.36
N THR A 39 -2.82 8.77 5.06
CA THR A 39 -1.62 9.33 4.44
C THR A 39 -1.54 8.84 3.00
N VAL A 40 -0.99 9.70 2.13
CA VAL A 40 -0.65 9.33 0.76
C VAL A 40 0.81 9.67 0.54
N ASP A 41 1.61 8.64 0.31
CA ASP A 41 3.04 8.78 0.11
C ASP A 41 3.45 8.34 -1.30
N ARG A 42 4.33 9.11 -1.93
CA ARG A 42 4.91 8.74 -3.22
C ARG A 42 6.07 7.77 -2.98
N LEU A 43 5.90 6.53 -3.39
CA LEU A 43 6.93 5.49 -3.25
C LEU A 43 7.94 5.51 -4.41
N GLY A 44 7.52 5.97 -5.60
CA GLY A 44 8.37 5.99 -6.78
C GLY A 44 7.72 6.68 -7.97
N GLU A 45 8.29 6.47 -9.15
CA GLU A 45 7.69 6.96 -10.39
C GLU A 45 6.30 6.35 -10.59
N ARG A 46 5.27 7.20 -10.57
CA ARG A 46 3.85 6.83 -10.80
C ARG A 46 3.31 5.78 -9.81
N THR A 47 3.96 5.63 -8.66
CA THR A 47 3.59 4.67 -7.61
C THR A 47 3.33 5.44 -6.32
N TYR A 48 2.15 5.22 -5.77
CA TYR A 48 1.67 5.87 -4.55
C TYR A 48 1.16 4.79 -3.61
N VAL A 49 1.33 5.01 -2.31
CA VAL A 49 0.74 4.17 -1.26
C VAL A 49 -0.24 4.99 -0.45
N VAL A 50 -1.38 4.39 -0.13
CA VAL A 50 -2.40 4.97 0.75
C VAL A 50 -2.41 4.14 2.01
N ARG A 51 -2.36 4.79 3.16
CA ARG A 51 -2.37 4.12 4.48
C ARG A 51 -3.40 4.78 5.36
N LEU A 52 -4.26 3.98 5.96
CA LEU A 52 -5.23 4.45 6.95
C LEU A 52 -4.50 4.74 8.26
N VAL A 53 -4.91 5.81 8.92
CA VAL A 53 -4.42 6.17 10.24
C VAL A 53 -5.34 5.54 11.28
N ASP A 54 -4.74 4.81 12.22
CA ASP A 54 -5.38 4.22 13.38
C ASP A 54 -4.64 4.68 14.65
N ASP A 55 -5.37 5.28 15.59
CA ASP A 55 -4.87 5.90 16.82
C ASP A 55 -3.60 6.77 16.61
N GLY A 56 -3.61 7.59 15.55
CA GLY A 56 -2.50 8.50 15.21
C GLY A 56 -1.27 7.83 14.57
N HIS A 57 -1.32 6.52 14.36
CA HIS A 57 -0.27 5.73 13.71
C HIS A 57 -0.79 5.15 12.39
N TYR A 58 0.12 4.70 11.54
CA TYR A 58 -0.23 4.00 10.32
C TYR A 58 0.81 2.91 10.04
N PRO A 59 0.47 1.85 9.30
CA PRO A 59 1.38 0.74 9.06
C PRO A 59 2.70 1.18 8.41
N ASP A 60 3.83 0.71 8.94
CA ASP A 60 5.13 0.90 8.28
C ASP A 60 5.20 -0.01 7.04
N LEU A 61 5.74 0.52 5.95
CA LEU A 61 5.91 -0.23 4.71
C LEU A 61 6.90 -1.38 4.88
N ILE A 62 7.89 -1.24 5.77
CA ILE A 62 8.85 -2.32 6.02
C ILE A 62 8.22 -3.51 6.75
N GLU A 63 7.14 -3.29 7.49
CA GLU A 63 6.40 -4.31 8.24
C GLU A 63 5.26 -4.93 7.41
N CYS A 64 5.02 -4.43 6.19
CA CYS A 64 4.06 -5.04 5.28
C CYS A 64 4.62 -6.37 4.74
N GLU A 65 3.94 -7.48 5.05
CA GLU A 65 4.35 -8.83 4.69
C GLU A 65 4.65 -8.99 3.19
N GLU A 66 3.84 -8.37 2.32
CA GLU A 66 4.06 -8.42 0.89
C GLU A 66 5.35 -7.70 0.47
N ILE A 67 5.67 -6.58 1.11
CA ILE A 67 6.91 -5.85 0.86
C ILE A 67 8.11 -6.67 1.34
N GLU A 68 8.03 -7.24 2.54
CA GLU A 68 9.07 -8.14 3.07
C GLU A 68 9.29 -9.34 2.14
N ARG A 69 8.21 -9.97 1.68
CA ARG A 69 8.27 -11.11 0.75
C ARG A 69 8.91 -10.71 -0.58
N LEU A 70 8.57 -9.54 -1.14
CA LEU A 70 9.19 -9.05 -2.37
C LEU A 70 10.68 -8.77 -2.18
N ALA A 71 11.08 -8.20 -1.04
CA ALA A 71 12.47 -7.96 -0.70
C ALA A 71 13.26 -9.27 -0.59
N ALA A 72 12.72 -10.27 0.12
CA ALA A 72 13.32 -11.60 0.23
C ALA A 72 13.49 -12.28 -1.14
N GLN A 73 12.47 -12.22 -2.00
CA GLN A 73 12.55 -12.74 -3.38
C GLN A 73 13.65 -12.06 -4.19
N ARG A 74 13.83 -10.74 -4.06
CA ARG A 74 14.88 -10.00 -4.74
C ARG A 74 16.28 -10.37 -4.27
N ILE A 75 16.47 -10.54 -2.96
CA ILE A 75 17.76 -10.96 -2.39
C ILE A 75 18.18 -12.33 -2.95
N LEU A 76 17.26 -13.30 -2.96
CA LEU A 76 17.53 -14.64 -3.50
C LEU A 76 17.88 -14.61 -5.00
N GLN A 77 17.18 -13.77 -5.79
CA GLN A 77 17.49 -13.59 -7.21
C GLN A 77 18.90 -13.02 -7.40
N ILE A 78 19.27 -11.98 -6.64
CA ILE A 78 20.59 -11.35 -6.74
C ILE A 78 21.70 -12.33 -6.33
N ASP A 79 21.49 -13.13 -5.29
CA ASP A 79 22.45 -14.16 -4.86
C ASP A 79 22.62 -15.24 -5.94
N SER A 80 21.53 -15.69 -6.58
CA SER A 80 21.63 -16.65 -7.70
C SER A 80 22.46 -16.12 -8.87
N LEU A 81 22.19 -14.88 -9.30
CA LEU A 81 22.96 -14.21 -10.37
C LEU A 81 24.44 -14.06 -10.01
N ALA A 82 24.73 -13.72 -8.74
CA ALA A 82 26.11 -13.56 -8.27
C ALA A 82 26.87 -14.89 -8.15
N ARG A 83 26.18 -16.04 -8.05
CA ARG A 83 26.81 -17.37 -8.08
C ARG A 83 27.12 -17.81 -9.50
N ASP A 84 26.19 -17.60 -10.43
CA ASP A 84 26.39 -17.94 -11.84
C ASP A 84 27.59 -17.19 -12.43
N LEU A 85 27.72 -15.89 -12.14
CA LEU A 85 28.86 -15.06 -12.57
C LEU A 85 30.22 -15.47 -11.97
N ARG A 86 30.26 -16.27 -10.90
CA ARG A 86 31.50 -16.78 -10.29
C ARG A 86 31.85 -18.20 -10.73
N ALA A 87 30.93 -18.89 -11.41
CA ALA A 87 31.11 -20.24 -11.91
C ALA A 87 31.66 -20.28 -13.35
N ASP A 88 31.64 -19.15 -14.06
CA ASP A 88 32.34 -18.87 -15.32
C ASP A 88 33.75 -18.27 -15.08
#